data_AF-A0A5K0W895-F1
#
_entry.id   AF-A0A5K0W895-F1
#
_cell.length_a   1.000
_cell.length_b   1.000
_cell.length_c   1.000
_cell.angle_alpha   90.00
_cell.angle_beta   90.00
_cell.angle_gamma   90.00
#
_symmetry.space_group_name_H-M   'P 1'
#
loop_
_entity.id
_entity.type
_entity.pdbx_description
1 polymer ?
#
loop_
_entity_poly.entity_id
_entity_poly.type
_entity_poly.pdbx_seq_one_letter_code
_entity_poly.pdbx_strand_id
1 'polypeptide(L)' 'MMNKIFYLAVNRNRIKSVDLGLVDPKHAGIGRGGNYYRYNGSLTTPACDEGVLWTVMQD' A
#
# COMPACT_ATOMS: atom_id res chain seq x y z
N MET A 1 -16.72 -19.98 -8.54
CA MET A 1 -15.92 -20.42 -7.38
C MET A 1 -15.22 -19.20 -6.79
N MET A 2 -15.80 -18.60 -5.75
CA MET A 2 -15.22 -17.44 -5.03
C MET A 2 -14.43 -17.97 -3.83
N ASN A 3 -13.11 -17.83 -3.87
CA ASN A 3 -12.26 -18.18 -2.74
C ASN A 3 -12.35 -17.09 -1.68
N LYS A 4 -12.87 -17.50 -0.54
CA LYS A 4 -13.00 -16.73 0.70
C LYS A 4 -11.59 -16.54 1.26
N ILE A 5 -10.89 -15.50 0.80
CA ILE A 5 -9.68 -15.02 1.47
C ILE A 5 -10.08 -14.73 2.92
N PHE A 6 -9.30 -15.29 3.85
CA PHE A 6 -9.43 -15.10 5.28
C PHE A 6 -9.58 -13.61 5.59
N TYR A 7 -10.81 -13.16 5.83
CA TYR A 7 -11.02 -11.91 6.53
C TYR A 7 -10.46 -12.14 7.93
N LEU A 8 -9.28 -11.56 8.20
CA LEU A 8 -8.93 -11.22 9.57
C LEU A 8 -10.19 -10.57 10.17
N ALA A 9 -10.64 -11.07 11.32
CA ALA A 9 -11.80 -10.54 12.00
C ALA A 9 -11.47 -9.10 12.45
N VAL A 10 -11.61 -8.14 11.54
CA VAL A 10 -11.65 -6.73 11.90
C VAL A 10 -12.94 -6.56 12.67
N ASN A 11 -12.81 -6.17 13.93
CA ASN A 11 -13.95 -5.83 14.77
C ASN A 11 -14.74 -4.73 14.06
N ARG A 12 -15.89 -5.10 13.45
CA ARG A 12 -16.73 -4.19 12.65
C ARG A 12 -17.21 -2.98 13.45
N ASN A 13 -17.19 -3.04 14.79
CA ASN A 13 -17.62 -1.93 15.65
C ASN A 13 -16.53 -0.84 15.83
N ARG A 14 -15.34 -1.01 15.22
CA ARG A 14 -14.21 -0.06 15.32
C ARG A 14 -13.87 0.64 14.01
N ILE A 15 -14.54 0.32 12.90
CA ILE A 15 -14.33 1.03 11.63
C ILE A 15 -15.27 2.24 11.59
N LYS A 16 -14.78 3.38 12.08
CA LYS A 16 -15.35 4.67 11.71
C LYS A 16 -14.58 5.16 10.49
N SER A 17 -15.27 5.29 9.35
CA SER A 17 -14.73 6.04 8.23
C SER A 17 -14.52 7.48 8.66
N VAL A 18 -13.29 7.96 8.61
CA VAL A 18 -12.93 9.36 8.90
C VAL A 18 -12.70 10.04 7.57
N ASP A 19 -13.30 11.23 7.39
CA ASP A 19 -12.93 12.10 6.28
C ASP A 19 -11.54 12.70 6.56
N LEU A 20 -10.57 12.38 5.70
CA LEU A 20 -9.18 12.81 5.88
C LEU A 20 -8.96 14.28 5.51
N GLY A 21 -9.91 14.91 4.80
CA GLY A 21 -9.76 16.29 4.32
C GLY A 21 -8.56 16.47 3.37
N LEU A 22 -7.98 17.66 3.36
CA LEU A 22 -6.79 17.97 2.55
C LEU A 22 -5.53 17.41 3.21
N VAL A 23 -4.97 16.34 2.64
CA VAL A 23 -3.72 15.72 3.10
C VAL A 23 -2.60 16.05 2.11
N ASP A 24 -1.50 16.66 2.59
CA ASP A 24 -0.29 16.84 1.79
C ASP A 24 0.59 15.56 1.87
N PRO A 25 0.77 14.81 0.77
CA PRO A 25 1.55 13.57 0.74
C PRO A 25 3.03 13.73 1.13
N LYS A 26 3.58 14.95 1.14
CA LYS A 26 4.97 15.21 1.56
C LYS A 26 5.23 14.84 3.02
N HIS A 27 4.19 14.83 3.86
CA HIS A 27 4.29 14.42 5.25
C HIS A 27 4.53 12.91 5.42
N ALA A 28 4.42 12.10 4.36
CA ALA A 28 4.72 10.67 4.41
C ALA A 28 6.20 10.35 4.66
N GLY A 29 7.08 11.35 4.72
CA GLY A 29 8.48 11.15 5.07
C GLY A 29 9.30 10.41 4.01
N ILE A 30 8.78 10.29 2.78
CA ILE A 30 9.53 9.77 1.62
C ILE A 30 10.55 10.85 1.23
N GLY A 31 11.65 10.88 1.96
CA GLY A 31 12.69 11.90 1.87
C GLY A 31 13.45 11.86 0.55
N ARG A 32 14.01 13.02 0.18
CA ARG A 32 14.96 13.12 -0.95
C ARG A 32 16.34 12.68 -0.45
N GLY A 33 16.91 11.64 -1.07
CA GLY A 33 18.34 11.31 -0.90
C GLY A 33 18.67 10.04 -0.10
N GLY A 34 17.71 9.15 0.16
CA GLY A 34 18.00 7.82 0.70
C GLY A 34 18.41 6.82 -0.39
N ASN A 35 19.14 5.78 0.00
CA ASN A 35 19.36 4.62 -0.86
C ASN A 35 18.02 3.90 -1.10
N TYR A 36 17.92 3.18 -2.22
CA TYR A 36 16.71 2.45 -2.56
C TYR A 36 17.05 1.23 -3.41
N TYR A 37 16.18 0.23 -3.33
CA TYR A 37 16.16 -0.89 -4.26
C TYR A 37 15.12 -0.63 -5.35
N ARG A 38 15.44 -1.03 -6.58
CA ARG A 38 14.54 -0.87 -7.73
C ARG A 38 14.40 -2.17 -8.50
N TYR A 39 13.17 -2.58 -8.75
CA TYR A 39 12.89 -3.80 -9.49
C TYR A 39 11.56 -3.70 -10.24
N ASN A 40 11.46 -4.43 -11.34
CA ASN A 40 10.20 -4.61 -12.04
C ASN A 40 9.42 -5.75 -11.38
N GLY A 41 8.16 -5.54 -11.07
CA GLY A 41 7.31 -6.50 -10.36
C GLY A 41 5.85 -6.37 -10.76
N SER A 42 4.96 -6.77 -9.84
CA SER A 42 3.52 -6.78 -10.06
C SER A 42 2.76 -6.04 -8.96
N LEU A 43 1.46 -5.85 -9.18
CA LEU A 43 0.52 -5.44 -8.14
C LEU A 43 0.42 -6.54 -7.07
N THR A 44 0.39 -6.14 -5.79
CA THR A 44 0.31 -7.07 -4.65
C THR A 44 -1.13 -7.49 -4.30
N THR A 45 -2.10 -7.04 -5.09
CA THR A 45 -3.52 -7.35 -4.94
C THR A 45 -4.04 -7.91 -6.27
N PRO A 46 -4.90 -8.94 -6.24
CA PRO A 46 -5.51 -9.47 -7.46
C PRO A 46 -6.10 -8.35 -8.32
N ALA A 47 -5.87 -8.32 -9.64
CA ALA A 47 -5.39 -9.42 -10.50
C ALA A 47 -3.86 -9.66 -10.57
N CYS A 48 -3.05 -8.94 -9.78
CA CYS A 48 -1.59 -9.11 -9.71
C CYS A 48 -0.84 -8.81 -11.03
N ASP A 49 -1.30 -7.81 -11.79
CA ASP A 49 -0.70 -7.44 -13.08
C ASP A 49 0.78 -7.07 -12.96
N GLU A 50 1.60 -7.52 -13.92
CA GLU A 50 3.03 -7.22 -14.02
C GLU A 50 3.30 -5.85 -14.66
N GLY A 51 4.56 -5.40 -14.62
CA GLY A 51 5.02 -4.15 -15.22
C GLY A 51 5.06 -2.97 -14.24
N VAL A 52 4.98 -3.23 -12.94
CA VAL A 52 5.10 -2.21 -11.90
C VAL A 52 6.58 -2.01 -11.55
N LEU A 53 7.10 -0.81 -11.79
CA LEU A 53 8.44 -0.44 -11.32
C LEU A 53 8.39 -0.03 -9.84
N TRP A 54 8.87 -0.91 -8.97
CA TRP A 54 8.93 -0.67 -7.54
C TRP A 54 10.18 0.12 -7.15
N THR A 55 10.00 1.10 -6.27
CA THR A 55 11.08 1.76 -5.52
C THR A 55 10.87 1.47 -4.04
N VAL A 56 11.76 0.70 -3.43
CA VAL A 56 11.72 0.38 -2.00
C VAL A 56 12.80 1.19 -1.31
N MET A 57 12.39 2.12 -0.45
CA MET A 57 13.30 2.97 0.30
C MET A 57 14.09 2.13 1.31
N GLN A 58 15.39 2.39 1.41
CA GLN A 58 16.23 1.84 2.47
C GLN A 58 16.21 2.80 3.65
N ASP A 59 16.10 2.25 4.86
CA ASP A 59 16.23 2.99 6.13
C ASP A 59 17.68 3.38 6.42
#